data_AF-A0A931E2I5-F1
#
_entry.id   AF-A0A931E2I5-F1
#
_cell.length_a   1.000
_cell.length_b   1.000
_cell.length_c   1.000
_cell.angle_alpha   90.00
_cell.angle_beta   90.00
_cell.angle_gamma   90.00
#
_symmetry.space_group_name_H-M   'P 1'
#
loop_
_entity.id
_entity.type
_entity.pdbx_description
1 polymer ?
#
loop_
_entity_poly.entity_id
_entity_poly.type
_entity_poly.pdbx_seq_one_letter_code
_entity_poly.pdbx_strand_id
1 'polypeptide(L)' 'MTDYRAVMKLLVQQRSYRQIEQQLGCSHRAISRSNQVLRSLGIRTVDQVLALTDDELDELFVDGRSTGQG' A
#
# COMPACT_ATOMS: atom_id res chain seq x y z
N MET A 1 -12.28 5.77 -1.67
CA MET A 1 -11.30 4.75 -2.08
C MET A 1 -9.98 5.14 -1.41
N THR A 2 -9.26 4.22 -0.77
CA THR A 2 -8.00 4.55 -0.08
C THR A 2 -6.89 4.73 -1.11
N ASP A 3 -6.19 5.86 -1.08
CA ASP A 3 -5.01 6.09 -1.91
C ASP A 3 -3.80 5.28 -1.42
N TYR A 4 -3.73 4.00 -1.82
CA TYR A 4 -2.64 3.11 -1.44
C TYR A 4 -1.27 3.61 -1.89
N ARG A 5 -1.19 4.28 -3.05
CA ARG A 5 0.03 4.92 -3.53
C ARG A 5 0.53 5.98 -2.54
N ALA A 6 -0.37 6.79 -1.98
CA ALA A 6 -0.01 7.80 -0.99
C ALA A 6 0.47 7.15 0.31
N VAL A 7 -0.21 6.10 0.77
CA VAL A 7 0.19 5.33 1.97
C VAL A 7 1.59 4.74 1.79
N MET A 8 1.85 4.08 0.66
CA MET A 8 3.14 3.47 0.33
C MET A 8 4.28 4.49 0.29
N LYS A 9 4.05 5.67 -0.31
CA LYS A 9 5.03 6.76 -0.32
C LYS A 9 5.42 7.21 1.09
N LEU A 10 4.44 7.41 1.97
CA LEU A 10 4.69 7.84 3.35
C LEU A 10 5.43 6.76 4.16
N LEU A 11 5.10 5.48 3.94
CA LEU A 11 5.80 4.35 4.56
C LEU A 11 7.28 4.30 4.17
N VAL A 12 7.57 4.47 2.89
CA VAL A 12 8.95 4.51 2.38
C VAL A 12 9.71 5.72 2.92
N GLN A 13 9.03 6.85 3.15
CA GLN A 13 9.59 8.02 3.83
C GLN A 13 9.76 7.81 5.35
N GLN A 14 9.55 6.59 5.86
CA GLN A 14 9.67 6.23 7.28
C GLN A 14 8.71 7.02 8.19
N ARG A 15 7.53 7.41 7.66
CA ARG A 15 6.48 8.03 8.47
C ARG A 15 5.85 7.00 9.41
N SER A 16 5.54 7.43 10.62
CA SER A 16 4.85 6.58 11.60
C SER A 16 3.42 6.29 11.17
N TYR A 17 2.93 5.08 11.44
CA TYR A 17 1.57 4.66 11.08
C TYR A 17 0.51 5.67 11.55
N ARG A 18 0.61 6.15 12.80
CA ARG A 18 -0.29 7.18 13.35
C ARG A 18 -0.33 8.47 12.52
N GLN A 19 0.83 8.91 12.00
CA GLN A 19 0.89 10.11 11.15
C GLN A 19 0.20 9.86 9.81
N ILE A 20 0.39 8.66 9.24
CA ILE A 20 -0.26 8.25 7.99
C ILE A 20 -1.77 8.16 8.17
N GLU A 21 -2.26 7.59 9.29
CA GLU A 21 -3.69 7.55 9.63
C GLU A 21 -4.28 8.94 9.74
N GLN A 22 -3.61 9.87 10.44
CA GLN A 22 -4.09 11.25 10.57
C GLN A 22 -4.06 12.03 9.26
N GLN A 23 -3.06 11.78 8.41
CA GLN A 23 -2.87 12.53 7.16
C GLN A 23 -3.80 12.04 6.05
N LEU A 24 -4.06 10.73 5.97
CA LEU A 24 -4.85 10.14 4.89
C LEU A 24 -6.23 9.64 5.34
N GLY A 25 -6.54 9.69 6.64
CA GLY A 25 -7.80 9.15 7.18
C GLY A 25 -7.96 7.64 7.00
N CYS A 26 -6.87 6.93 6.70
CA CYS A 26 -6.88 5.51 6.37
C CYS A 26 -6.80 4.66 7.64
N SER A 27 -7.36 3.44 7.59
CA SER A 27 -7.27 2.51 8.71
C SER A 27 -5.89 1.86 8.81
N HIS A 28 -5.48 1.52 10.03
CA HIS A 28 -4.27 0.73 10.32
C HIS A 28 -4.13 -0.51 9.41
N ARG A 29 -5.21 -1.24 9.12
CA ARG A 29 -5.15 -2.39 8.18
C ARG A 29 -4.62 -2.03 6.80
N ALA A 30 -5.04 -0.90 6.24
CA ALA A 30 -4.58 -0.45 4.92
C ALA A 30 -3.08 -0.13 4.93
N ILE A 31 -2.60 0.48 6.01
CA ILE A 31 -1.18 0.79 6.21
C ILE A 31 -0.36 -0.49 6.35
N SER A 32 -0.83 -1.43 7.18
CA SER A 32 -0.15 -2.71 7.38
C SER A 32 -0.07 -3.53 6.09
N ARG A 33 -1.18 -3.63 5.33
CA ARG A 33 -1.20 -4.27 4.00
C ARG A 33 -0.21 -3.60 3.04
N SER A 34 -0.20 -2.26 2.98
CA SER A 34 0.73 -1.52 2.13
C SER A 34 2.19 -1.79 2.49
N ASN A 35 2.52 -1.84 3.78
CA ASN A 35 3.87 -2.17 4.25
C ASN A 35 4.27 -3.61 3.91
N GLN A 36 3.33 -4.56 3.99
CA GLN A 36 3.58 -5.94 3.56
C GLN A 36 3.85 -6.02 2.05
N VAL A 37 3.07 -5.34 1.22
CA VAL A 37 3.27 -5.29 -0.22
C VAL A 37 4.64 -4.68 -0.56
N LEU A 38 5.00 -3.54 0.06
CA LEU A 38 6.32 -2.92 -0.13
C LEU A 38 7.46 -3.90 0.17
N ARG A 39 7.35 -4.65 1.28
CA ARG A 39 8.35 -5.67 1.65
C ARG A 39 8.38 -6.84 0.68
N SER A 40 7.21 -7.31 0.23
CA SER A 40 7.10 -8.43 -0.72
C SER A 40 7.74 -8.09 -2.07
N LEU A 41 7.54 -6.86 -2.55
CA LEU A 41 8.10 -6.37 -3.81
C LEU A 41 9.52 -5.82 -3.67
N GLY A 42 10.06 -5.72 -2.45
CA GLY A 42 11.38 -5.13 -2.20
C GLY A 42 11.46 -3.62 -2.42
N ILE A 43 10.32 -2.93 -2.47
CA ILE A 43 10.23 -1.50 -2.72
C ILE A 43 10.71 -0.72 -1.50
N ARG A 44 11.70 0.14 -1.70
CA ARG A 44 12.35 0.93 -0.63
C ARG A 44 12.47 2.42 -0.93
N THR A 45 12.03 2.87 -2.10
CA THR A 45 12.16 4.26 -2.54
C THR A 45 10.85 4.78 -3.10
N VAL A 46 10.62 6.09 -2.97
CA VAL A 46 9.41 6.75 -3.47
C VAL A 46 9.31 6.59 -4.99
N ASP A 47 10.45 6.65 -5.68
CA ASP A 47 10.53 6.46 -7.14
C ASP A 47 9.99 5.09 -7.57
N GLN A 48 10.36 4.01 -6.87
CA GLN A 48 9.83 2.67 -7.14
C GLN A 48 8.32 2.57 -6.87
N VAL A 49 7.80 3.28 -5.86
CA VAL A 49 6.34 3.38 -5.66
C VAL A 49 5.68 4.16 -6.80
N LEU A 50 6.36 5.17 -7.35
CA LEU A 50 5.85 5.94 -8.48
C LEU A 50 5.92 5.16 -9.80
N ALA A 51 6.85 4.21 -9.93
CA ALA A 51 6.95 3.32 -11.07
C ALA A 51 5.77 2.34 -11.18
N LEU A 52 5.08 2.05 -10.07
CA LEU A 52 3.86 1.23 -10.09
C LEU A 52 2.75 1.95 -10.85
N THR A 53 2.13 1.21 -11.76
CA THR A 53 0.92 1.59 -12.48
C THR A 53 -0.31 1.50 -11.58
N ASP A 54 -1.40 2.14 -12.00
CA ASP A 54 -2.69 2.02 -11.31
C ASP A 54 -3.25 0.59 -11.38
N ASP A 55 -3.06 -0.11 -12.49
CA ASP A 55 -3.45 -1.52 -12.67
C ASP A 55 -2.72 -2.45 -11.70
N GLU A 56 -1.38 -2.33 -11.59
CA GLU A 56 -0.59 -3.08 -10.60
C GLU A 56 -1.02 -2.77 -9.17
N LEU A 57 -1.31 -1.51 -8.85
CA LEU A 57 -1.82 -1.14 -7.54
C LEU A 57 -3.19 -1.77 -7.28
N ASP A 58 -4.09 -1.78 -8.27
CA ASP A 58 -5.36 -2.47 -8.14
C ASP A 58 -5.15 -3.96 -7.89
N GLU A 59 -4.33 -4.66 -8.66
CA GLU A 59 -4.03 -6.08 -8.44
C GLU A 59 -3.44 -6.40 -7.06
N LEU A 60 -2.57 -5.53 -6.53
CA LEU A 60 -1.96 -5.70 -5.21
C LEU A 60 -2.95 -5.51 -4.05
N PHE A 61 -3.95 -4.64 -4.24
CA PHE A 61 -4.89 -4.23 -3.19
C PHE A 61 -6.32 -4.75 -3.39
N VAL A 62 -6.66 -5.28 -4.56
CA VAL A 62 -7.91 -5.98 -4.81
C VAL A 62 -7.95 -7.20 -3.90
N ASP A 63 -9.04 -7.34 -3.16
CA ASP A 63 -9.23 -8.49 -2.29
C ASP A 63 -9.52 -9.69 -3.21
N GLY A 64 -8.52 -10.54 -3.43
CA GLY A 64 -8.61 -11.77 -4.23
C GLY A 64 -9.55 -12.82 -3.66
N ARG A 65 -10.73 -12.45 -3.12
CA ARG A 65 -11.84 -13.36 -2.77
C ARG A 65 -12.55 -13.92 -4.00
N SER A 66 -11.81 -14.17 -5.07
CA SER A 66 -12.22 -15.04 -6.16
C SER A 66 -11.05 -15.90 -6.64
N THR A 67 -10.26 -16.43 -5.70
CA THR A 67 -9.61 -17.72 -5.95
C THR A 67 -10.42 -18.78 -5.21
N GLY A 68 -11.04 -19.67 -5.98
CA GLY A 68 -11.95 -20.69 -5.51
C GLY A 68 -11.37 -21.52 -4.38
N GLN A 69 -12.19 -21.72 -3.34
CA GLN A 69 -12.07 -22.92 -2.53
C GLN A 69 -12.70 -24.05 -3.34
N GLY A 70 -11.86 -24.96 -3.82
CA GLY A 70 -12.28 -26.30 -4.24
C GLY A 70 -12.66 -27.15 -3.04
#